data_AF-A0A708A513-F1
#
_entry.id   AF-A0A708A513-F1
#
_cell.length_a   1.000
_cell.length_b   1.000
_cell.length_c   1.000
_cell.angle_alpha   90.00
_cell.angle_beta   90.00
_cell.angle_gamma   90.00
#
_symmetry.space_group_name_H-M   'P 1'
#
loop_
_entity.id
_entity.type
_entity.pdbx_description
1 polymer ?
#
loop_
_entity_poly.entity_id
_entity_poly.type
_entity_poly.pdbx_seq_one_letter_code
_entity_poly.pdbx_strand_id
1 'polypeptide(L)'
;FEPGSGSWRFLPQITLPLFHGGALRADLDRAHVQKQIEIARYENVIQQAFRDVADGLAGQRTLNDQVQSEQRAVEASQIAYELAGLRFQEGVDDYLTLLDTHRMLYGAQQRLVRTRLMQQLNIINLYKALGGGWREYSEKKQG
;
A
#
# COMPACT_ATOMS: atom_id res chain seq x y z
N PHE A 1 -21.03 -47.24 -65.08
CA PHE A 1 -19.63 -46.86 -64.79
C PHE A 1 -19.50 -45.36 -64.98
N GLU A 2 -19.53 -44.58 -63.90
CA GLU A 2 -19.12 -43.16 -63.94
C GLU A 2 -17.79 -43.04 -63.18
N PRO A 3 -16.68 -42.67 -63.84
CA PRO A 3 -15.41 -42.48 -63.16
C PRO A 3 -15.39 -41.11 -62.50
N GLY A 4 -15.11 -41.09 -61.20
CA GLY A 4 -15.12 -39.90 -60.35
C GLY A 4 -14.07 -38.85 -60.73
N SER A 5 -14.47 -37.58 -60.62
CA SER A 5 -13.60 -36.41 -60.83
C SER A 5 -13.22 -35.74 -59.50
N GLY A 6 -12.67 -36.51 -58.56
CA GLY A 6 -12.06 -35.95 -57.36
C GLY A 6 -10.66 -35.41 -57.68
N SER A 7 -10.45 -34.10 -57.57
CA SER A 7 -9.11 -33.50 -57.67
C SER A 7 -8.73 -32.81 -56.36
N TRP A 8 -7.50 -33.04 -55.90
CA TRP A 8 -6.90 -32.38 -54.75
C TRP A 8 -5.64 -31.64 -55.20
N ARG A 9 -5.33 -30.52 -54.55
CA ARG A 9 -4.14 -29.73 -54.84
C ARG A 9 -3.44 -29.36 -53.54
N PHE A 10 -2.12 -29.49 -53.56
CA PHE A 10 -1.20 -29.10 -52.50
C PHE A 10 -0.19 -28.13 -53.11
N LEU A 11 -0.20 -26.87 -52.66
CA LEU A 11 0.68 -25.81 -53.13
C LEU A 11 1.38 -25.17 -51.93
N PRO A 12 2.50 -25.73 -51.45
CA PRO A 12 3.29 -25.08 -50.41
C PRO A 12 3.99 -23.84 -50.99
N GLN A 13 3.96 -22.72 -50.26
CA GLN A 13 4.71 -21.52 -50.59
C GLN A 13 5.76 -21.25 -49.52
N ILE A 14 7.01 -20.99 -49.94
CA ILE A 14 8.11 -20.55 -49.09
C ILE A 14 8.45 -19.12 -49.47
N THR A 15 8.44 -18.21 -48.51
CA THR A 15 8.83 -16.79 -48.71
C THR A 15 10.05 -16.50 -47.85
N LEU A 16 11.20 -16.21 -48.49
CA LEU A 16 12.41 -15.75 -47.83
C LEU A 16 12.77 -14.37 -48.39
N PRO A 17 12.55 -13.29 -47.63
CA PRO A 17 12.89 -11.97 -48.10
C PRO A 17 14.40 -11.73 -48.10
N LEU A 18 14.94 -11.36 -49.26
CA LEU A 18 16.38 -11.11 -49.42
C LEU A 18 16.77 -9.66 -49.08
N PHE A 19 15.86 -8.69 -49.23
CA PHE A 19 16.11 -7.29 -48.90
C PHE A 19 14.83 -6.55 -48.47
N HIS A 20 14.82 -6.04 -47.23
CA HIS A 20 13.72 -5.25 -46.66
C HIS A 20 14.17 -3.86 -46.20
N GLY A 21 15.29 -3.34 -46.72
CA GLY A 21 15.78 -1.99 -46.37
C GLY A 21 16.03 -1.77 -44.86
N GLY A 22 16.28 -2.82 -44.09
CA GLY A 22 16.49 -2.76 -42.64
C GLY A 22 15.24 -2.92 -41.77
N ALA A 23 14.03 -3.04 -42.34
CA ALA A 23 12.79 -3.16 -41.56
C ALA A 23 12.80 -4.35 -40.57
N LEU A 24 13.29 -5.53 -41.01
CA LEU A 24 13.44 -6.70 -40.11
C LEU A 24 14.39 -6.45 -38.94
N ARG A 25 15.45 -5.64 -39.13
CA ARG A 25 16.36 -5.26 -38.04
C ARG A 25 15.70 -4.26 -37.11
N ALA A 26 15.00 -3.27 -37.65
CA ALA A 26 14.24 -2.31 -36.84
C ALA A 26 13.13 -3.00 -36.01
N ASP A 27 12.47 -4.03 -36.54
CA ASP A 27 11.49 -4.83 -35.80
C ASP A 27 12.13 -5.64 -34.67
N LEU A 28 13.29 -6.25 -34.94
CA LEU A 28 14.07 -6.94 -33.91
C LEU A 28 14.54 -5.97 -32.81
N ASP A 29 15.04 -4.79 -33.19
CA ASP A 29 15.47 -3.74 -32.26
C ASP A 29 14.30 -3.26 -31.40
N ARG A 30 13.12 -3.04 -32.00
CA ARG A 30 11.88 -2.72 -31.26
C ARG A 30 11.53 -3.81 -30.26
N ALA A 31 11.60 -5.09 -30.65
CA ALA A 31 11.34 -6.20 -29.74
C ALA A 31 12.34 -6.25 -28.58
N HIS A 32 13.63 -5.96 -28.83
CA HIS A 32 14.65 -5.86 -27.79
C HIS A 32 14.38 -4.71 -26.81
N VAL A 33 14.03 -3.52 -27.32
CA VAL A 33 13.67 -2.37 -26.49
C VAL A 33 12.44 -2.70 -25.62
N GLN A 34 11.40 -3.32 -26.18
CA GLN A 34 10.22 -3.72 -25.41
C GLN A 34 10.60 -4.69 -24.29
N LYS A 35 11.47 -5.66 -24.55
CA LYS A 35 11.98 -6.56 -23.51
C LYS A 35 12.69 -5.80 -22.39
N GLN A 36 13.55 -4.83 -22.73
CA GLN A 36 14.25 -4.01 -21.73
C GLN A 36 13.27 -3.18 -20.89
N ILE A 37 12.22 -2.63 -21.50
CA ILE A 37 11.15 -1.91 -20.80
C ILE A 37 10.45 -2.83 -19.79
N GLU A 38 10.11 -4.06 -20.17
CA GLU A 38 9.46 -4.99 -19.24
C GLU A 38 10.38 -5.45 -18.11
N ILE A 39 11.69 -5.62 -18.37
CA ILE A 39 12.67 -5.88 -17.31
C ILE A 39 12.72 -4.70 -16.33
N ALA A 40 12.82 -3.46 -16.82
CA ALA A 40 12.84 -2.28 -15.96
C ALA A 40 11.54 -2.12 -15.16
N ARG A 41 10.39 -2.44 -15.76
CA ARG A 41 9.09 -2.46 -15.06
C ARG A 41 9.09 -3.48 -13.93
N TYR A 42 9.57 -4.70 -14.20
CA TYR A 42 9.68 -5.75 -13.19
C TYR A 42 10.60 -5.34 -12.02
N GLU A 43 11.77 -4.79 -12.33
CA GLU A 43 12.70 -4.27 -11.31
C GLU A 43 12.07 -3.15 -10.48
N ASN A 44 11.32 -2.24 -11.11
CA ASN A 44 10.61 -1.17 -10.40
C ASN A 44 9.55 -1.71 -9.43
N VAL A 45 8.79 -2.74 -9.84
CA VAL A 45 7.80 -3.39 -8.96
C VAL A 45 8.48 -3.98 -7.71
N ILE A 46 9.63 -4.64 -7.87
CA ILE A 46 10.38 -5.18 -6.74
C ILE A 46 10.88 -4.06 -5.82
N GLN A 47 11.45 -3.00 -6.39
CA GLN A 47 11.96 -1.86 -5.61
C GLN A 47 10.84 -1.19 -4.80
N GLN A 48 9.67 -1.02 -5.40
CA GLN A 48 8.51 -0.44 -4.71
C GLN A 48 8.02 -1.36 -3.58
N ALA A 49 7.92 -2.67 -3.83
CA ALA A 49 7.52 -3.62 -2.80
C ALA A 49 8.50 -3.63 -1.61
N PHE A 50 9.81 -3.56 -1.86
CA PHE A 50 10.81 -3.47 -0.80
C PHE A 50 10.65 -2.17 0.01
N ARG A 51 10.42 -1.04 -0.67
CA ARG A 51 10.16 0.24 -0.01
C ARG A 51 8.91 0.17 0.87
N ASP A 52 7.81 -0.36 0.36
CA ASP A 52 6.55 -0.47 1.11
C ASP A 52 6.72 -1.31 2.40
N VAL A 53 7.49 -2.41 2.33
CA VAL A 53 7.81 -3.22 3.51
C VAL A 53 8.73 -2.47 4.49
N ALA A 54 9.75 -1.79 3.98
CA ALA A 54 10.68 -1.00 4.80
C ALA A 54 9.95 0.14 5.54
N ASP A 55 9.06 0.86 4.83
CA ASP A 55 8.24 1.92 5.39
C ASP A 55 7.28 1.38 6.46
N GLY A 56 6.65 0.23 6.20
CA GLY A 56 5.78 -0.43 7.19
C GLY A 56 6.53 -0.86 8.46
N LEU A 57 7.73 -1.40 8.33
CA LEU A 57 8.57 -1.81 9.47
C LEU A 57 9.08 -0.59 10.26
N ALA A 58 9.51 0.47 9.57
CA ALA A 58 9.92 1.71 10.20
C ALA A 58 8.74 2.39 10.94
N GLY A 59 7.57 2.39 10.31
CA GLY A 59 6.31 2.89 10.88
C GLY A 59 5.90 2.18 12.16
N GLN A 60 6.17 0.87 12.26
CA GLN A 60 5.75 0.09 13.43
C GLN A 60 6.37 0.61 14.73
N ARG A 61 7.68 0.89 14.71
CA ARG A 61 8.39 1.37 15.90
C ARG A 61 7.97 2.79 16.26
N THR A 62 7.95 3.68 15.27
CA THR A 62 7.64 5.10 15.48
C THR A 62 6.19 5.31 15.95
N LEU A 63 5.23 4.56 15.40
CA LEU A 63 3.82 4.63 15.82
C LEU A 63 3.62 4.07 17.23
N ASN A 64 4.34 3.01 17.61
CA ASN A 64 4.31 2.50 18.99
C ASN A 64 4.77 3.58 19.98
N ASP A 65 5.89 4.24 19.70
CA ASP A 65 6.44 5.30 20.55
C ASP A 65 5.48 6.51 20.61
N GLN A 66 4.87 6.86 19.47
CA GLN A 66 3.86 7.93 19.42
C GLN A 66 2.61 7.59 20.23
N VAL A 67 2.09 6.35 20.16
CA VAL A 67 0.93 5.93 20.97
C VAL A 67 1.22 6.08 22.46
N GLN A 68 2.41 5.67 22.91
CA GLN A 68 2.80 5.84 24.31
C GLN A 68 2.91 7.33 24.70
N SER A 69 3.42 8.17 23.80
CA SER A 69 3.49 9.61 24.04
C SER A 69 2.11 10.26 24.14
N GLU A 70 1.18 9.93 23.25
CA GLU A 70 -0.20 10.44 23.31
C GLU A 70 -0.95 9.92 24.54
N GLN A 71 -0.68 8.69 24.97
CA GLN A 71 -1.24 8.13 26.20
C GLN A 71 -0.81 8.94 27.43
N ARG A 72 0.48 9.27 27.54
CA ARG A 72 0.99 10.18 28.59
C ARG A 72 0.39 11.58 28.49
N ALA A 73 0.15 12.08 27.28
CA ALA A 73 -0.48 13.37 27.08
C ALA A 73 -1.94 13.39 27.58
N VAL A 74 -2.70 12.31 27.34
CA VAL A 74 -4.04 12.12 27.88
C VAL A 74 -4.02 12.09 29.40
N GLU A 75 -3.11 11.30 30.00
CA GLU A 75 -2.97 11.21 31.46
C GLU A 75 -2.64 12.56 32.08
N ALA A 76 -1.69 13.31 31.52
CA ALA A 76 -1.35 14.65 32.00
C ALA A 76 -2.53 15.63 31.89
N SER A 77 -3.28 15.57 30.78
CA SER A 77 -4.44 16.44 30.56
C SER A 77 -5.61 16.08 31.47
N GLN A 78 -5.75 14.80 31.81
CA GLN A 78 -6.76 14.30 32.75
C GLN A 78 -6.49 14.84 34.16
N ILE A 79 -5.24 14.76 34.63
CA ILE A 79 -4.84 15.32 35.93
C ILE A 79 -5.09 16.83 35.97
N ALA A 80 -4.78 17.55 34.89
CA ALA A 80 -5.03 19.00 34.80
C ALA A 80 -6.53 19.33 34.87
N TYR A 81 -7.38 18.56 34.19
CA TYR A 81 -8.83 18.71 34.24
C TYR A 81 -9.40 18.43 35.63
N GLU A 82 -8.93 17.37 36.30
CA GLU A 82 -9.34 17.05 37.67
C GLU A 82 -8.96 18.16 38.66
N LEU A 83 -7.73 18.68 38.56
CA LEU A 83 -7.27 19.78 39.40
C LEU A 83 -8.06 21.07 39.15
N ALA A 84 -8.34 21.41 37.89
CA ALA A 84 -9.17 22.56 37.54
C ALA A 84 -10.60 22.41 38.07
N GLY A 85 -11.15 21.19 38.05
CA GLY A 85 -12.45 20.87 38.63
C GLY A 85 -12.51 21.12 40.13
N LEU A 86 -11.48 20.67 40.87
CA LEU A 86 -11.38 20.92 42.31
C LEU A 86 -11.29 22.42 42.61
N ARG A 87 -10.44 23.16 41.89
CA ARG A 87 -10.28 24.62 42.11
C ARG A 87 -11.53 25.42 41.79
N PHE A 88 -12.27 25.03 40.75
CA PHE A 88 -13.56 25.63 40.42
C PHE A 88 -14.60 25.37 41.52
N GLN A 89 -14.67 24.13 42.04
CA GLN A 89 -15.58 23.77 43.13
C GLN A 89 -15.30 24.53 44.43
N GLU A 90 -14.02 24.76 44.73
CA GLU A 90 -13.57 25.56 45.88
C GLU A 90 -13.66 27.09 45.64
N GLY A 91 -14.10 27.52 44.45
CA GLY A 91 -14.26 28.94 44.08
C GLY A 91 -12.94 29.69 43.88
N VAL A 92 -11.83 28.97 43.70
CA VAL A 92 -10.46 29.52 43.57
C VAL A 92 -10.15 29.96 42.14
N ASP A 93 -10.70 29.26 41.13
CA ASP A 93 -10.51 29.55 39.71
C ASP A 93 -11.86 29.66 38.98
N ASP A 94 -11.87 30.37 37.84
CA ASP A 94 -13.07 30.56 36.99
C ASP A 94 -13.38 29.34 36.12
N TYR A 95 -14.64 29.20 35.70
CA TYR A 95 -15.13 28.12 34.85
C TYR A 95 -14.40 28.02 33.51
N LEU A 96 -13.85 29.13 33.01
CA LEU A 96 -13.08 29.16 31.77
C LEU A 96 -11.85 28.23 31.83
N THR A 97 -11.16 28.18 32.98
CA THR A 97 -10.00 27.29 33.19
C THR A 97 -10.41 25.81 33.14
N LEU A 98 -11.57 25.48 33.71
CA LEU A 98 -12.14 24.13 33.63
C LEU A 98 -12.50 23.75 32.19
N LEU A 99 -13.11 24.67 31.44
CA LEU A 99 -13.47 24.43 30.04
C LEU A 99 -12.24 24.26 29.15
N ASP A 100 -11.18 25.04 29.38
CA ASP A 100 -9.93 24.94 28.63
C ASP A 100 -9.24 23.59 28.85
N THR A 101 -9.08 23.18 30.11
CA THR A 101 -8.51 21.86 30.45
C THR A 101 -9.35 20.70 29.91
N HIS A 102 -10.69 20.82 29.91
CA HIS A 102 -11.57 19.85 29.26
C HIS A 102 -11.33 19.76 27.75
N ARG A 103 -11.20 20.91 27.05
CA ARG A 103 -10.86 20.94 25.62
C ARG A 103 -9.50 20.33 25.33
N MET A 104 -8.50 20.61 26.17
CA MET A 104 -7.17 20.02 26.06
C MET A 104 -7.22 18.49 26.20
N LEU A 105 -7.91 17.98 27.22
CA LEU A 105 -8.11 16.54 27.44
C LEU A 105 -8.81 15.89 26.25
N TYR A 106 -9.91 16.47 25.78
CA TYR A 106 -10.64 15.94 24.63
C TYR A 106 -9.77 15.91 23.36
N GLY A 107 -9.00 16.98 23.11
CA GLY A 107 -8.04 17.03 22.01
C GLY A 107 -6.94 15.97 22.11
N ALA A 108 -6.42 15.70 23.32
CA ALA A 108 -5.45 14.63 23.55
C ALA A 108 -6.04 13.25 23.29
N GLN A 109 -7.27 12.99 23.74
CA GLN A 109 -7.97 11.72 23.49
C GLN A 109 -8.21 11.50 21.99
N GLN A 110 -8.63 12.53 21.26
CA GLN A 110 -8.80 12.45 19.80
C GLN A 110 -7.48 12.13 19.08
N ARG A 111 -6.37 12.76 19.49
CA ARG A 111 -5.04 12.46 18.93
C ARG A 111 -4.62 11.03 19.20
N LEU A 112 -4.79 10.53 20.43
CA LEU A 112 -4.50 9.13 20.78
C LEU A 112 -5.28 8.15 19.90
N VAL A 113 -6.57 8.37 19.70
CA VAL A 113 -7.41 7.53 18.83
C VAL A 113 -6.90 7.56 17.39
N ARG A 114 -6.57 8.74 16.85
CA ARG A 114 -6.03 8.88 15.51
C ARG A 114 -4.69 8.15 15.35
N THR A 115 -3.80 8.25 16.34
CA THR A 115 -2.50 7.57 16.31
C THR A 115 -2.66 6.05 16.38
N ARG A 116 -3.58 5.53 17.20
CA ARG A 116 -3.91 4.10 17.22
C ARG A 116 -4.48 3.64 15.87
N LEU A 117 -5.32 4.43 15.22
CA LEU A 117 -5.80 4.12 13.87
C LEU A 117 -4.63 4.02 12.88
N MET A 118 -3.70 4.98 12.90
CA MET A 118 -2.52 4.95 12.04
C MET A 118 -1.64 3.71 12.29
N GLN A 119 -1.48 3.31 13.54
CA GLN A 119 -0.79 2.06 13.92
C GLN A 119 -1.44 0.83 13.27
N GLN A 120 -2.77 0.73 13.31
CA GLN A 120 -3.46 -0.42 12.71
C GLN A 120 -3.41 -0.41 11.19
N LEU A 121 -3.54 0.77 10.57
CA LEU A 121 -3.36 0.92 9.13
C LEU A 121 -1.94 0.53 8.70
N ASN A 122 -0.91 0.85 9.49
CA ASN A 122 0.46 0.42 9.24
C ASN A 122 0.60 -1.10 9.22
N ILE A 123 -0.01 -1.79 10.19
CA ILE A 123 -0.01 -3.27 10.24
C ILE A 123 -0.73 -3.87 9.02
N ILE A 124 -1.88 -3.32 8.63
CA ILE A 124 -2.63 -3.75 7.43
C ILE A 124 -1.80 -3.53 6.16
N ASN A 125 -1.14 -2.38 6.04
CA ASN A 125 -0.28 -2.07 4.90
C ASN A 125 0.93 -3.00 4.83
N LEU A 126 1.57 -3.31 5.96
CA LEU A 126 2.67 -4.27 6.01
C LEU A 126 2.20 -5.68 5.61
N TYR A 127 1.03 -6.12 6.08
CA TYR A 127 0.43 -7.39 5.66
C TYR A 127 0.19 -7.44 4.15
N LYS A 128 -0.33 -6.35 3.58
CA LYS A 128 -0.55 -6.20 2.13
C LYS A 128 0.78 -6.24 1.36
N ALA A 129 1.79 -5.50 1.81
CA ALA A 129 3.10 -5.40 1.17
C ALA A 129 3.84 -6.75 1.16
N LEU A 130 3.66 -7.57 2.20
CA LEU A 130 4.21 -8.92 2.29
C LEU A 130 3.45 -9.96 1.44
N GLY A 131 2.38 -9.56 0.73
CA GLY A 131 1.61 -10.44 -0.14
C GLY A 131 0.58 -11.32 0.59
N GLY A 132 0.21 -10.97 1.83
CA GLY A 132 -0.64 -11.79 2.70
C GLY A 132 -1.98 -12.24 2.11
N GLY A 133 -2.57 -11.48 1.17
CA GLY A 133 -3.84 -11.84 0.53
C GLY A 133 -3.74 -12.83 -0.65
N TRP A 134 -2.53 -13.18 -1.12
CA TRP A 134 -2.38 -13.97 -2.35
C TRP A 134 -2.65 -15.48 -2.17
N ARG A 135 -2.25 -16.05 -1.02
CA ARG A 135 -2.45 -17.49 -0.74
C ARG A 135 -3.92 -17.84 -0.52
N GLU A 136 -4.66 -17.01 0.21
CA GLU A 136 -6.08 -17.23 0.53
C GLU A 136 -6.98 -17.25 -0.73
N TYR A 137 -6.63 -16.49 -1.77
CA TYR A 137 -7.38 -16.46 -3.03
C TYR A 137 -7.07 -17.69 -3.92
N SER A 138 -5.87 -18.26 -3.83
CA SER A 138 -5.47 -19.42 -4.64
C SER A 138 -6.12 -20.73 -4.20
N GLU A 139 -6.41 -20.91 -2.91
CA GLU A 139 -7.09 -22.10 -2.39
C GLU A 139 -8.60 -22.11 -2.73
N LYS A 140 -9.28 -20.95 -2.67
CA LYS A 140 -10.71 -20.85 -3.00
C LYS A 140 -11.06 -21.12 -4.47
N LYS A 141 -10.08 -21.12 -5.38
CA LYS A 141 -10.29 -21.37 -6.81
C LYS A 141 -10.03 -22.82 -7.23
N GLN A 142 -9.62 -23.70 -6.30
CA GLN A 142 -9.33 -25.12 -6.56
C GLN A 142 -10.37 -26.09 -5.96
N GLY A 143 -11.51 -25.59 -5.49
CA GLY A 143 -12.70 -26.38 -5.15
C GLY A 143 -13.87 -26.01 -6.05
#